data_AF-A0A137SYD0-F1
#
_entry.id   AF-A0A137SYD0-F1
#
_cell.length_a   1.000
_cell.length_b   1.000
_cell.length_c   1.000
_cell.angle_alpha   90.00
_cell.angle_beta   90.00
_cell.angle_gamma   90.00
#
_symmetry.space_group_name_H-M   'P 1'
#
loop_
_entity.id
_entity.type
_entity.pdbx_description
1 polymer ?
#
loop_
_entity_poly.entity_id
_entity_poly.type
_entity_poly.pdbx_seq_one_letter_code
_entity_poly.pdbx_strand_id
1 'polypeptide(L)'
;MLIFMQVLGSLALLMYGMKAMSEALQKMAGSQLRHILGAMTTNRFTGMLTGTFVTCAVQSSSATTVMTVSFVNAGLLTLAQAISVIMGANIGTTLTAWIMSLGFRVDLTIAIYPAFFLGILLIFSQRRRYVGDFLFGIAFLFFSLVLLSDAGNKLDLSHNSAAIQFFSSFDTSSHSNILLFLLIGTVITCVVQSSAAVMAITILLCSTGVLPIYFGIALVMGENIGTTATANIAALGANTQARRAALAHLLFNVIGVTWVMCLFYPFVDLVCGFVGYDPTNDTLTITQRTSILPIALAAFHTCFNVTNTFILIWFIPQLEKIVCLFIKNKNKKEEDDFRLRFIQVGIMKTPELSVLEASKEIQSFAERIHRMFTMVRE
;
A
#
# COMPACT_ATOMS: atom_id res chain seq x y z
N MET A 1 27.43 5.91 13.15
CA MET A 1 27.09 6.63 11.91
C MET A 1 27.05 5.70 10.69
N LEU A 2 28.11 4.92 10.39
CA LEU A 2 28.14 4.04 9.21
C LEU A 2 27.01 2.99 9.19
N ILE A 3 26.76 2.30 10.31
CA ILE A 3 25.69 1.28 10.40
C ILE A 3 24.29 1.91 10.18
N PHE A 4 24.06 3.11 10.74
CA PHE A 4 22.82 3.85 10.50
C PHE A 4 22.63 4.21 9.02
N MET A 5 23.70 4.63 8.35
CA MET A 5 23.68 4.86 6.90
C MET A 5 23.48 3.55 6.10
N GLN A 6 23.99 2.42 6.58
CA GLN A 6 23.71 1.11 5.98
C GLN A 6 22.23 0.76 6.08
N VAL A 7 21.59 0.95 7.23
CA VAL A 7 20.13 0.74 7.39
C VAL A 7 19.35 1.63 6.42
N LEU A 8 19.63 2.94 6.39
CA LEU A 8 18.95 3.87 5.48
C LEU A 8 19.19 3.53 4.00
N GLY A 9 20.43 3.16 3.64
CA GLY A 9 20.79 2.74 2.28
C GLY A 9 20.08 1.46 1.86
N SER A 10 19.99 0.48 2.75
CA SER A 10 19.24 -0.77 2.53
C SER A 10 17.76 -0.48 2.32
N LEU A 11 17.14 0.39 3.13
CA LEU A 11 15.75 0.79 2.93
C LEU A 11 15.53 1.53 1.60
N ALA A 12 16.45 2.41 1.21
CA ALA A 12 16.38 3.09 -0.10
C ALA A 12 16.49 2.09 -1.26
N LEU A 13 17.39 1.11 -1.17
CA LEU A 13 17.51 0.02 -2.16
C LEU A 13 16.27 -0.87 -2.19
N LEU A 14 15.67 -1.17 -1.04
CA LEU A 14 14.43 -1.92 -0.94
C LEU A 14 13.31 -1.20 -1.68
N MET A 15 13.12 0.09 -1.39
CA MET A 15 12.13 0.94 -2.04
C MET A 15 12.38 1.04 -3.56
N TYR A 16 13.64 1.17 -3.98
CA TYR A 16 14.00 1.17 -5.40
C TYR A 16 13.71 -0.17 -6.08
N GLY A 17 14.08 -1.29 -5.46
CA GLY A 17 13.81 -2.64 -5.97
C GLY A 17 12.31 -2.89 -6.14
N MET A 18 11.51 -2.53 -5.13
CA MET A 18 10.05 -2.57 -5.21
C MET A 18 9.51 -1.68 -6.33
N LYS A 19 10.00 -0.45 -6.47
CA LYS A 19 9.58 0.45 -7.55
C LYS A 19 9.91 -0.11 -8.94
N ALA A 20 11.14 -0.56 -9.16
CA ALA A 20 11.57 -1.13 -10.44
C ALA A 20 10.76 -2.38 -10.82
N MET A 21 10.54 -3.27 -9.84
CA MET A 21 9.68 -4.45 -9.99
C MET A 21 8.25 -4.05 -10.37
N SER A 22 7.68 -3.06 -9.68
CA SER A 22 6.31 -2.56 -9.90
C SER A 22 6.13 -1.96 -11.29
N GLU A 23 7.04 -1.09 -11.71
CA GLU A 23 7.01 -0.47 -13.03
C GLU A 23 7.20 -1.50 -14.16
N ALA A 24 8.06 -2.50 -13.94
CA ALA A 24 8.27 -3.59 -14.89
C ALA A 24 7.01 -4.45 -15.04
N LEU A 25 6.38 -4.86 -13.92
CA LEU A 25 5.11 -5.59 -13.95
C LEU A 25 4.01 -4.77 -14.65
N GLN A 26 3.94 -3.47 -14.39
CA GLN A 26 2.98 -2.58 -15.05
C GLN A 26 3.22 -2.50 -16.57
N LYS A 27 4.48 -2.37 -17.01
CA LYS A 27 4.84 -2.34 -18.44
C LYS A 27 4.60 -3.69 -19.11
N MET A 28 4.83 -4.80 -18.41
CA MET A 28 4.52 -6.16 -18.87
C MET A 28 3.01 -6.39 -18.98
N ALA A 29 2.21 -5.81 -18.07
CA ALA A 29 0.76 -5.87 -18.12
C ALA A 29 0.16 -5.02 -19.26
N GLY A 30 0.91 -4.07 -19.82
CA GLY A 30 0.57 -3.38 -21.07
C GLY A 30 -0.79 -2.64 -21.04
N SER A 31 -1.65 -2.93 -22.03
CA SER A 31 -2.89 -2.21 -22.37
C SER A 31 -4.15 -2.64 -21.58
N GLN A 32 -3.99 -3.26 -20.41
CA GLN A 32 -5.09 -3.82 -19.60
C GLN A 32 -6.03 -2.77 -18.99
N LEU A 33 -5.75 -1.46 -19.13
CA LEU A 33 -6.53 -0.39 -18.50
C LEU A 33 -8.04 -0.52 -18.77
N ARG A 34 -8.42 -0.90 -20.01
CA ARG A 34 -9.83 -1.08 -20.41
C ARG A 34 -10.48 -2.31 -19.77
N HIS A 35 -9.74 -3.40 -19.60
CA HIS A 35 -10.22 -4.59 -18.90
C HIS A 35 -10.32 -4.38 -17.39
N ILE A 36 -9.36 -3.66 -16.80
CA ILE A 36 -9.37 -3.26 -15.39
C ILE A 36 -10.60 -2.39 -15.10
N LEU A 37 -10.83 -1.35 -15.91
CA LEU A 37 -12.01 -0.48 -15.78
C LEU A 37 -13.32 -1.26 -15.97
N GLY A 38 -13.38 -2.18 -16.94
CA GLY A 38 -14.55 -3.04 -17.15
C GLY A 38 -14.84 -3.94 -15.93
N ALA A 39 -13.82 -4.56 -15.35
CA ALA A 39 -13.97 -5.42 -14.17
C ALA A 39 -14.42 -4.63 -12.92
N MET A 40 -13.86 -3.42 -12.72
CA MET A 40 -14.17 -2.54 -11.57
C MET A 40 -15.63 -2.10 -11.50
N THR A 41 -16.35 -2.08 -12.63
CA THR A 41 -17.68 -1.45 -12.71
C THR A 41 -18.85 -2.39 -12.45
N THR A 42 -18.61 -3.70 -12.34
CA THR A 42 -19.68 -4.71 -12.32
C THR A 42 -20.41 -4.82 -10.97
N ASN A 43 -19.70 -5.07 -9.86
CA ASN A 43 -20.27 -5.11 -8.52
C ASN A 43 -19.19 -4.89 -7.44
N ARG A 44 -19.60 -4.82 -6.16
CA ARG A 44 -18.68 -4.53 -5.05
C ARG A 44 -17.62 -5.61 -4.77
N PHE A 45 -17.88 -6.86 -5.13
CA PHE A 45 -16.92 -7.95 -4.92
C PHE A 45 -15.90 -8.00 -6.06
N THR A 46 -16.35 -7.83 -7.30
CA THR A 46 -15.46 -7.74 -8.45
C THR A 46 -14.59 -6.49 -8.40
N GLY A 47 -15.12 -5.35 -7.94
CA GLY A 47 -14.32 -4.15 -7.66
C GLY A 47 -13.23 -4.41 -6.61
N MET A 48 -13.58 -5.08 -5.50
CA MET A 48 -12.64 -5.45 -4.44
C MET A 48 -11.57 -6.42 -4.96
N LEU A 49 -11.96 -7.50 -5.63
CA LEU A 49 -11.00 -8.43 -6.24
C LEU A 49 -10.08 -7.73 -7.26
N THR A 50 -10.63 -6.83 -8.07
CA THR A 50 -9.82 -6.05 -9.02
C THR A 50 -8.79 -5.18 -8.29
N GLY A 51 -9.18 -4.49 -7.22
CA GLY A 51 -8.26 -3.71 -6.39
C GLY A 51 -7.16 -4.57 -5.75
N THR A 52 -7.52 -5.77 -5.27
CA THR A 52 -6.57 -6.75 -4.73
C THR A 52 -5.56 -7.17 -5.79
N PHE A 53 -6.02 -7.64 -6.96
CA PHE A 53 -5.13 -8.11 -8.02
C PHE A 53 -4.28 -7.00 -8.62
N VAL A 54 -4.85 -5.82 -8.86
CA VAL A 54 -4.09 -4.66 -9.35
C VAL A 54 -3.02 -4.28 -8.34
N THR A 55 -3.32 -4.27 -7.05
CA THR A 55 -2.31 -3.94 -6.03
C THR A 55 -1.29 -5.06 -5.84
N CYS A 56 -1.65 -6.33 -5.95
CA CYS A 56 -0.67 -7.42 -5.93
C CYS A 56 0.28 -7.35 -7.13
N ALA A 57 -0.23 -6.97 -8.30
CA ALA A 57 0.57 -6.84 -9.52
C ALA A 57 1.44 -5.58 -9.50
N VAL A 58 0.89 -4.44 -9.06
CA VAL A 58 1.61 -3.17 -8.99
C VAL A 58 2.44 -3.04 -7.70
N GLN A 59 2.19 -3.88 -6.69
CA GLN A 59 2.86 -3.86 -5.38
C GLN A 59 2.80 -2.51 -4.65
N SER A 60 1.82 -1.67 -4.97
CA SER A 60 1.64 -0.36 -4.37
C SER A 60 0.17 0.02 -4.26
N SER A 61 -0.41 -0.06 -3.06
CA SER A 61 -1.77 0.41 -2.82
C SER A 61 -1.91 1.91 -2.97
N SER A 62 -0.87 2.69 -2.64
CA SER A 62 -0.87 4.13 -2.89
C SER A 62 -1.05 4.41 -4.38
N ALA A 63 -0.32 3.70 -5.26
CA ALA A 63 -0.49 3.84 -6.70
C ALA A 63 -1.89 3.40 -7.17
N THR A 64 -2.37 2.23 -6.71
CA THR A 64 -3.71 1.75 -7.04
C THR A 64 -4.80 2.71 -6.58
N THR A 65 -4.66 3.28 -5.39
CA THR A 65 -5.67 4.17 -4.79
C THR A 65 -5.63 5.55 -5.45
N VAL A 66 -4.45 6.11 -5.72
CA VAL A 66 -4.31 7.36 -6.48
C VAL A 66 -4.88 7.20 -7.89
N MET A 67 -4.66 6.07 -8.56
CA MET A 67 -5.28 5.76 -9.84
C MET A 67 -6.81 5.67 -9.72
N THR A 68 -7.33 5.01 -8.68
CA THR A 68 -8.77 4.89 -8.43
C THR A 68 -9.40 6.27 -8.18
N VAL A 69 -8.77 7.11 -7.36
CA VAL A 69 -9.18 8.50 -7.10
C VAL A 69 -9.15 9.31 -8.40
N SER A 70 -8.15 9.10 -9.26
CA SER A 70 -8.03 9.76 -10.56
C SER A 70 -9.15 9.34 -11.52
N PHE A 71 -9.57 8.07 -11.50
CA PHE A 71 -10.72 7.60 -12.27
C PHE A 71 -12.04 8.16 -11.76
N VAL A 72 -12.22 8.31 -10.45
CA VAL A 72 -13.37 9.04 -9.89
C VAL A 72 -13.34 10.51 -10.31
N ASN A 73 -12.16 11.13 -10.28
CA ASN A 73 -11.99 12.51 -10.73
C ASN A 73 -12.43 12.69 -12.19
N ALA A 74 -12.03 11.76 -13.07
CA ALA A 74 -12.42 11.78 -14.49
C ALA A 74 -13.90 11.40 -14.73
N GLY A 75 -14.64 10.95 -13.71
CA GLY A 75 -16.01 10.47 -13.83
C GLY A 75 -16.13 9.04 -14.39
N LEU A 76 -15.03 8.29 -14.42
CA LEU A 76 -14.97 6.92 -14.93
C LEU A 76 -15.47 5.88 -13.91
N LEU A 77 -15.36 6.19 -12.61
CA LEU A 77 -15.87 5.36 -11.52
C LEU A 77 -16.81 6.17 -10.63
N THR A 78 -17.86 5.52 -10.15
CA THR A 78 -18.66 6.06 -9.04
C THR A 78 -17.88 5.96 -7.73
N LEU A 79 -18.28 6.76 -6.74
CA LEU A 79 -17.69 6.72 -5.40
C LEU A 79 -17.82 5.31 -4.78
N ALA A 80 -18.97 4.66 -4.90
CA ALA A 80 -19.18 3.31 -4.39
C ALA A 80 -18.25 2.26 -5.05
N GLN A 81 -18.06 2.34 -6.38
CA GLN A 81 -17.12 1.46 -7.10
C GLN A 81 -15.68 1.70 -6.64
N ALA A 82 -15.29 2.96 -6.46
CA ALA A 82 -13.97 3.32 -5.96
C ALA A 82 -13.71 2.81 -4.54
N ILE A 83 -14.68 2.94 -3.62
CA ILE A 83 -14.58 2.40 -2.25
C ILE A 83 -14.31 0.88 -2.30
N SER A 84 -15.05 0.16 -3.13
CA SER A 84 -14.86 -1.28 -3.32
C SER A 84 -13.44 -1.63 -3.79
N VAL A 85 -12.93 -0.93 -4.80
CA VAL A 85 -11.54 -1.13 -5.29
C VAL A 85 -10.51 -0.81 -4.20
N ILE A 86 -10.70 0.28 -3.46
CA ILE A 86 -9.80 0.71 -2.38
C ILE A 86 -9.73 -0.35 -1.28
N MET A 87 -10.86 -0.95 -0.89
CA MET A 87 -10.87 -2.07 0.07
C MET A 87 -10.00 -3.24 -0.42
N GLY A 88 -10.12 -3.59 -1.70
CA GLY A 88 -9.25 -4.58 -2.34
C GLY A 88 -7.77 -4.22 -2.33
N ALA A 89 -7.44 -2.96 -2.63
CA ALA A 89 -6.06 -2.49 -2.64
C ALA A 89 -5.36 -2.66 -1.28
N ASN A 90 -6.10 -2.47 -0.19
CA ASN A 90 -5.61 -2.70 1.16
C ASN A 90 -5.28 -4.19 1.40
N ILE A 91 -6.11 -5.13 0.91
CA ILE A 91 -5.77 -6.57 0.93
C ILE A 91 -4.51 -6.84 0.11
N GLY A 92 -4.42 -6.30 -1.11
CA GLY A 92 -3.31 -6.58 -2.01
C GLY A 92 -1.95 -6.11 -1.49
N THR A 93 -1.91 -5.06 -0.66
CA THR A 93 -0.66 -4.56 -0.04
C THR A 93 0.01 -5.59 0.85
N THR A 94 -0.78 -6.49 1.43
CA THR A 94 -0.27 -7.49 2.39
C THR A 94 0.67 -8.50 1.72
N LEU A 95 0.60 -8.65 0.39
CA LEU A 95 1.54 -9.47 -0.38
C LEU A 95 2.99 -8.99 -0.21
N THR A 96 3.22 -7.68 -0.04
CA THR A 96 4.57 -7.14 0.16
C THR A 96 5.18 -7.64 1.47
N ALA A 97 4.39 -7.74 2.55
CA ALA A 97 4.83 -8.30 3.83
C ALA A 97 5.22 -9.79 3.71
N TRP A 98 4.47 -10.56 2.93
CA TRP A 98 4.81 -11.96 2.63
C TRP A 98 6.10 -12.12 1.82
N ILE A 99 6.32 -11.27 0.81
CA ILE A 99 7.56 -11.25 0.04
C ILE A 99 8.75 -10.95 0.97
N MET A 100 8.61 -9.96 1.85
CA MET A 100 9.65 -9.61 2.82
C MET A 100 9.89 -10.72 3.84
N SER A 101 8.83 -11.36 4.35
CA SER A 101 8.92 -12.48 5.27
C SER A 101 9.72 -13.65 4.67
N LEU A 102 9.50 -13.96 3.39
CA LEU A 102 10.29 -14.97 2.68
C LEU A 102 11.77 -14.58 2.61
N GLY A 103 12.05 -13.31 2.30
CA GLY A 103 13.42 -12.80 2.16
C GLY A 103 14.21 -12.74 3.46
N PHE A 104 13.55 -12.56 4.61
CA PHE A 104 14.19 -12.63 5.93
C PHE A 104 14.43 -14.07 6.40
N ARG A 105 13.58 -15.02 5.98
CA ARG A 105 13.65 -16.42 6.41
C ARG A 105 14.66 -17.25 5.61
N VAL A 106 14.72 -17.03 4.29
CA VAL A 106 15.52 -17.84 3.37
C VAL A 106 16.75 -17.06 2.96
N ASP A 107 17.93 -17.65 3.09
CA ASP A 107 19.14 -17.08 2.50
C ASP A 107 19.05 -17.17 0.96
N LEU A 108 18.55 -16.09 0.36
CA LEU A 108 18.37 -15.97 -1.08
C LEU A 108 19.63 -15.47 -1.79
N THR A 109 20.77 -15.33 -1.10
CA THR A 109 22.04 -14.84 -1.68
C THR A 109 22.44 -15.61 -2.94
N ILE A 110 22.24 -16.94 -2.93
CA ILE A 110 22.53 -17.82 -4.06
C ILE A 110 21.64 -17.51 -5.28
N ALA A 111 20.40 -17.06 -5.07
CA ALA A 111 19.46 -16.72 -6.13
C ALA A 111 19.59 -15.25 -6.60
N ILE A 112 20.03 -14.34 -5.73
CA ILE A 112 20.16 -12.90 -5.99
C ILE A 112 21.20 -12.62 -7.08
N TYR A 113 22.41 -13.19 -6.99
CA TYR A 113 23.47 -12.90 -7.96
C TYR A 113 23.14 -13.39 -9.38
N PRO A 114 22.63 -14.62 -9.59
CA PRO A 114 22.13 -15.04 -10.89
C PRO A 114 20.96 -14.19 -11.39
N ALA A 115 20.07 -13.74 -10.51
CA ALA A 115 18.97 -12.84 -10.89
C ALA A 115 19.47 -11.48 -11.37
N PHE A 116 20.50 -10.90 -10.74
CA PHE A 116 21.17 -9.69 -11.24
C PHE A 116 21.81 -9.93 -12.61
N PHE A 117 22.58 -11.01 -12.75
CA PHE A 117 23.27 -11.34 -14.00
C PHE A 117 22.29 -11.60 -15.16
N LEU A 118 21.27 -12.44 -14.95
CA LEU A 118 20.28 -12.71 -15.97
C LEU A 118 19.39 -11.48 -16.24
N GLY A 119 19.03 -10.74 -15.18
CA GLY A 119 18.27 -9.50 -15.28
C GLY A 119 18.94 -8.50 -16.20
N ILE A 120 20.23 -8.22 -15.99
CA ILE A 120 20.96 -7.26 -16.83
C ILE A 120 21.11 -7.75 -18.29
N LEU A 121 21.35 -9.05 -18.52
CA LEU A 121 21.39 -9.61 -19.87
C LEU A 121 20.05 -9.43 -20.61
N LEU A 122 18.93 -9.65 -19.92
CA LEU A 122 17.59 -9.47 -20.48
C LEU A 122 17.23 -8.01 -20.74
N ILE A 123 17.72 -7.08 -19.89
CA ILE A 123 17.59 -5.63 -20.11
C ILE A 123 18.27 -5.23 -21.43
N PHE A 124 19.49 -5.70 -21.68
CA PHE A 124 20.23 -5.40 -22.90
C PHE A 124 19.70 -6.11 -24.16
N SER A 125 18.96 -7.21 -24.00
CA SER A 125 18.35 -7.96 -25.12
C SER A 125 17.24 -7.19 -25.86
N GLN A 126 16.80 -6.02 -25.35
CA GLN A 126 15.71 -5.15 -25.84
C GLN A 126 14.32 -5.82 -25.91
N ARG A 127 14.21 -7.00 -26.52
CA ARG A 127 12.98 -7.78 -26.66
C ARG A 127 12.39 -8.25 -25.32
N ARG A 128 13.25 -8.51 -24.33
CA ARG A 128 12.84 -9.01 -23.01
C ARG A 128 13.15 -8.01 -21.89
N ARG A 129 13.28 -6.73 -22.24
CA ARG A 129 13.72 -5.68 -21.32
C ARG A 129 12.92 -5.66 -20.03
N TYR A 130 11.58 -5.69 -20.12
CA TYR A 130 10.74 -5.60 -18.92
C TYR A 130 10.83 -6.83 -18.01
N VAL A 131 11.10 -8.02 -18.57
CA VAL A 131 11.38 -9.22 -17.77
C VAL A 131 12.72 -9.06 -17.05
N GLY A 132 13.70 -8.45 -17.72
CA GLY A 132 14.97 -8.07 -17.12
C GLY A 132 14.82 -7.04 -15.99
N ASP A 133 14.09 -5.95 -16.23
CA ASP A 133 13.79 -4.91 -15.24
C ASP A 133 13.07 -5.51 -14.01
N PHE A 134 12.13 -6.44 -14.23
CA PHE A 134 11.42 -7.16 -13.17
C PHE A 134 12.35 -8.03 -12.32
N LEU A 135 13.18 -8.87 -12.96
CA LEU A 135 14.17 -9.70 -12.27
C LEU A 135 15.21 -8.86 -11.51
N PHE A 136 15.62 -7.74 -12.10
CA PHE A 136 16.56 -6.82 -11.47
C PHE A 136 15.94 -6.12 -10.25
N GLY A 137 14.66 -5.75 -10.32
CA GLY A 137 13.90 -5.22 -9.18
C GLY A 137 13.76 -6.24 -8.05
N ILE A 138 13.44 -7.50 -8.36
CA ILE A 138 13.40 -8.61 -7.40
C ILE A 138 14.78 -8.81 -6.74
N ALA A 139 15.85 -8.81 -7.54
CA ALA A 139 17.20 -8.98 -7.03
C ALA A 139 17.58 -7.87 -6.05
N PHE A 140 17.28 -6.59 -6.38
CA PHE A 140 17.48 -5.48 -5.45
C PHE A 140 16.63 -5.58 -4.18
N LEU A 141 15.36 -5.97 -4.31
CA LEU A 141 14.48 -6.16 -3.16
C LEU A 141 15.10 -7.16 -2.19
N PHE A 142 15.43 -8.37 -2.64
CA PHE A 142 16.00 -9.38 -1.74
C PHE A 142 17.42 -9.03 -1.28
N PHE A 143 18.26 -8.45 -2.13
CA PHE A 143 19.59 -7.99 -1.75
C PHE A 143 19.54 -6.94 -0.63
N SER A 144 18.58 -6.01 -0.72
CA SER A 144 18.40 -5.01 0.32
C SER A 144 17.93 -5.59 1.66
N LEU A 145 17.16 -6.69 1.65
CA LEU A 145 16.77 -7.40 2.87
C LEU A 145 17.98 -8.08 3.54
N VAL A 146 18.89 -8.66 2.74
CA VAL A 146 20.15 -9.21 3.24
C VAL A 146 21.00 -8.11 3.88
N LEU A 147 21.17 -6.97 3.20
CA LEU A 147 21.90 -5.82 3.74
C LEU A 147 21.25 -5.24 4.99
N LEU A 148 19.91 -5.19 5.03
CA LEU A 148 19.15 -4.70 6.19
C LEU A 148 19.32 -5.63 7.39
N SER A 149 19.25 -6.95 7.17
CA SER A 149 19.48 -7.98 8.19
C SER A 149 20.91 -7.92 8.73
N ASP A 150 21.92 -7.85 7.85
CA ASP A 150 23.34 -7.72 8.23
C ASP A 150 23.59 -6.42 9.01
N ALA A 151 23.03 -5.29 8.57
CA ALA A 151 23.13 -4.02 9.29
C ALA A 151 22.44 -4.10 10.68
N GLY A 152 21.30 -4.78 10.78
CA GLY A 152 20.62 -5.03 12.06
C GLY A 152 21.46 -5.87 13.02
N ASN A 153 22.08 -6.95 12.52
CA ASN A 153 22.98 -7.79 13.31
C ASN A 153 24.21 -7.02 13.78
N LYS A 154 24.81 -6.17 12.93
CA LYS A 154 25.95 -5.31 13.28
C LYS A 154 25.60 -4.22 14.28
N LEU A 155 24.35 -3.74 14.26
CA LEU A 155 23.87 -2.77 15.24
C LEU A 155 23.80 -3.38 16.65
N ASP A 156 23.75 -4.71 16.72
CA ASP A 156 23.72 -5.52 17.94
C ASP A 156 22.75 -4.95 18.99
N LEU A 157 21.55 -4.61 18.51
CA LEU A 157 20.52 -3.97 19.31
C LEU A 157 20.19 -4.81 20.55
N SER A 158 20.29 -6.14 20.45
CA SER A 158 20.08 -7.10 21.53
C SER A 158 21.05 -6.99 22.70
N HIS A 159 22.22 -6.37 22.51
CA HIS A 159 23.17 -6.07 23.59
C HIS A 159 23.34 -4.56 23.83
N ASN A 160 22.65 -3.72 23.06
CA ASN A 160 22.65 -2.28 23.26
C ASN A 160 21.73 -1.90 24.43
N SER A 161 22.32 -1.67 25.59
CA SER A 161 21.59 -1.36 26.83
C SER A 161 20.63 -0.18 26.69
N ALA A 162 21.00 0.87 25.95
CA ALA A 162 20.14 2.03 25.74
C ALA A 162 18.90 1.70 24.89
N ALA A 163 19.07 0.90 23.84
CA ALA A 163 17.94 0.45 23.02
C ALA A 163 17.00 -0.48 23.81
N ILE A 164 17.56 -1.46 24.52
CA ILE A 164 16.80 -2.39 25.35
C ILE A 164 16.03 -1.62 26.42
N GLN A 165 16.68 -0.69 27.13
CA GLN A 165 16.06 0.13 28.17
C GLN A 165 14.96 1.03 27.61
N PHE A 166 15.17 1.59 26.41
CA PHE A 166 14.16 2.40 25.74
C PHE A 166 12.89 1.58 25.49
N PHE A 167 12.98 0.42 24.85
CA PHE A 167 11.79 -0.38 24.54
C PHE A 167 11.19 -1.07 25.77
N SER A 168 12.01 -1.51 26.74
CA SER A 168 11.52 -2.10 27.99
C SER A 168 10.87 -1.09 28.94
N SER A 169 11.12 0.21 28.75
CA SER A 169 10.40 1.27 29.49
C SER A 169 8.92 1.35 29.14
N PHE A 170 8.49 0.73 28.03
CA PHE A 170 7.10 0.66 27.62
C PHE A 170 6.49 -0.68 28.02
N ASP A 171 5.47 -0.63 28.88
CA ASP A 171 4.64 -1.78 29.23
C ASP A 171 3.76 -2.22 28.05
N THR A 172 3.90 -3.49 27.65
CA THR A 172 3.14 -4.12 26.54
C THR A 172 1.67 -4.37 26.88
N SER A 173 1.30 -4.39 28.17
CA SER A 173 -0.08 -4.52 28.65
C SER A 173 -0.84 -3.18 28.67
N SER A 174 -0.12 -2.07 28.50
CA SER A 174 -0.70 -0.73 28.48
C SER A 174 -1.25 -0.36 27.10
N HIS A 175 -2.57 -0.17 27.02
CA HIS A 175 -3.25 0.28 25.80
C HIS A 175 -2.75 1.65 25.32
N SER A 176 -2.34 2.53 26.23
CA SER A 176 -1.76 3.84 25.87
C SER A 176 -0.43 3.70 25.14
N ASN A 177 0.40 2.73 25.53
CA ASN A 177 1.65 2.45 24.82
C ASN A 177 1.38 1.83 23.45
N ILE A 178 0.43 0.89 23.34
CA ILE A 178 -0.01 0.37 22.03
C ILE A 178 -0.45 1.51 21.11
N LEU A 179 -1.28 2.44 21.60
CA LEU A 179 -1.73 3.59 20.82
C LEU A 179 -0.56 4.50 20.41
N LEU A 180 0.43 4.70 21.28
CA LEU A 180 1.63 5.48 20.96
C LEU A 180 2.40 4.84 19.78
N PHE A 181 2.66 3.53 19.82
CA PHE A 181 3.34 2.84 18.71
C PHE A 181 2.52 2.87 17.42
N LEU A 182 1.19 2.78 17.51
CA LEU A 182 0.31 2.98 16.37
C LEU A 182 0.45 4.38 15.75
N LEU A 183 0.49 5.43 16.57
CA LEU A 183 0.70 6.80 16.11
C LEU A 183 2.08 6.98 15.49
N ILE A 184 3.12 6.40 16.08
CA ILE A 184 4.48 6.39 15.51
C ILE A 184 4.46 5.77 14.11
N GLY A 185 3.86 4.59 13.95
CA GLY A 185 3.74 3.92 12.66
C GLY A 185 3.00 4.80 11.64
N THR A 186 1.88 5.39 12.06
CA THR A 186 1.11 6.33 11.23
C THR A 186 1.95 7.50 10.74
N VAL A 187 2.69 8.17 11.64
CA VAL A 187 3.50 9.35 11.31
C VAL A 187 4.67 8.97 10.40
N ILE A 188 5.40 7.90 10.71
CA ILE A 188 6.52 7.46 9.88
C ILE A 188 6.03 7.14 8.47
N THR A 189 4.93 6.40 8.34
CA THR A 189 4.38 6.07 7.01
C THR A 189 3.86 7.30 6.27
N CYS A 190 3.27 8.29 6.95
CA CYS A 190 2.88 9.55 6.32
C CYS A 190 4.09 10.31 5.74
N VAL A 191 5.21 10.33 6.46
CA VAL A 191 6.44 11.03 6.05
C VAL A 191 7.15 10.28 4.93
N VAL A 192 7.38 8.98 5.12
CA VAL A 192 8.10 8.12 4.17
C VAL A 192 7.24 7.78 2.95
N GLN A 193 5.91 7.84 3.10
CA GLN A 193 4.91 7.49 2.08
C GLN A 193 5.02 6.05 1.57
N SER A 194 5.58 5.15 2.39
CA SER A 194 5.76 3.73 2.07
C SER A 194 5.47 2.87 3.29
N SER A 195 4.41 2.06 3.23
CA SER A 195 4.15 1.01 4.22
C SER A 195 5.23 -0.06 4.19
N ALA A 196 5.66 -0.50 3.00
CA ALA A 196 6.70 -1.52 2.88
C ALA A 196 8.01 -1.17 3.60
N ALA A 197 8.41 0.11 3.62
CA ALA A 197 9.56 0.56 4.39
C ALA A 197 9.34 0.44 5.92
N VAL A 198 8.15 0.80 6.41
CA VAL A 198 7.80 0.71 7.84
C VAL A 198 7.65 -0.74 8.28
N MET A 199 7.04 -1.59 7.47
CA MET A 199 7.01 -3.03 7.67
C MET A 199 8.42 -3.64 7.72
N ALA A 200 9.34 -3.24 6.83
CA ALA A 200 10.72 -3.74 6.85
C ALA A 200 11.49 -3.34 8.14
N ILE A 201 11.33 -2.09 8.59
CA ILE A 201 11.86 -1.62 9.87
C ILE A 201 11.25 -2.42 11.03
N THR A 202 9.94 -2.65 11.00
CA THR A 202 9.22 -3.39 12.04
C THR A 202 9.72 -4.84 12.13
N ILE A 203 9.87 -5.51 10.99
CA ILE A 203 10.41 -6.87 10.90
C ILE A 203 11.83 -6.91 11.48
N LEU A 204 12.69 -5.95 11.13
CA LEU A 204 14.05 -5.85 11.65
C LEU A 204 14.10 -5.72 13.18
N LEU A 205 13.33 -4.78 13.74
CA LEU A 205 13.31 -4.51 15.17
C LEU A 205 12.71 -5.67 15.97
N CYS A 206 11.68 -6.32 15.44
CA CYS A 206 11.10 -7.50 16.07
C CYS A 206 12.08 -8.68 16.02
N SER A 207 12.68 -8.95 14.86
CA SER A 207 13.57 -10.11 14.65
C SER A 207 14.85 -10.01 15.49
N THR A 208 15.34 -8.79 15.76
CA THR A 208 16.46 -8.53 16.68
C THR A 208 16.09 -8.66 18.17
N GLY A 209 14.80 -8.84 18.48
CA GLY A 209 14.28 -9.03 19.85
C GLY A 209 14.15 -7.76 20.67
N VAL A 210 14.41 -6.59 20.08
CA VAL A 210 14.38 -5.31 20.79
C VAL A 210 12.99 -4.69 20.81
N LEU A 211 12.17 -4.96 19.80
CA LEU A 211 10.78 -4.54 19.76
C LEU A 211 9.85 -5.73 19.99
N PRO A 212 9.09 -5.75 21.11
CA PRO A 212 8.03 -6.73 21.32
C PRO A 212 7.01 -6.74 20.18
N ILE A 213 6.50 -7.93 19.83
CA ILE A 213 5.60 -8.12 18.69
C ILE A 213 4.32 -7.26 18.79
N TYR A 214 3.79 -7.02 20.00
CA TYR A 214 2.61 -6.19 20.20
C TYR A 214 2.84 -4.76 19.69
N PHE A 215 4.00 -4.18 19.99
CA PHE A 215 4.37 -2.86 19.48
C PHE A 215 4.67 -2.89 17.98
N GLY A 216 5.28 -3.98 17.48
CA GLY A 216 5.45 -4.19 16.04
C GLY A 216 4.13 -4.22 15.29
N ILE A 217 3.15 -4.95 15.80
CA ILE A 217 1.80 -5.01 15.24
C ILE A 217 1.11 -3.64 15.32
N ALA A 218 1.28 -2.90 16.42
CA ALA A 218 0.77 -1.54 16.53
C ALA A 218 1.34 -0.63 15.42
N LEU A 219 2.65 -0.72 15.13
CA LEU A 219 3.27 -0.02 14.00
C LEU A 219 2.64 -0.43 12.65
N VAL A 220 2.40 -1.73 12.43
CA VAL A 220 1.74 -2.26 11.22
C VAL A 220 0.30 -1.75 11.08
N MET A 221 -0.43 -1.61 12.18
CA MET A 221 -1.75 -0.97 12.17
C MET A 221 -1.66 0.52 11.82
N GLY A 222 -0.64 1.21 12.37
CA GLY A 222 -0.36 2.60 12.08
C GLY A 222 -0.06 2.87 10.62
N GLU A 223 0.77 2.05 9.97
CA GLU A 223 1.10 2.25 8.55
C GLU A 223 -0.11 2.13 7.61
N ASN A 224 -1.13 1.35 7.97
CA ASN A 224 -2.37 1.25 7.19
C ASN A 224 -3.14 2.58 7.21
N ILE A 225 -3.14 3.30 8.33
CA ILE A 225 -3.67 4.68 8.39
C ILE A 225 -2.74 5.62 7.63
N GLY A 226 -1.43 5.56 7.87
CA GLY A 226 -0.47 6.50 7.29
C GLY A 226 -0.42 6.45 5.76
N THR A 227 -0.58 5.27 5.15
CA THR A 227 -0.60 5.08 3.69
C THR A 227 -1.71 5.90 3.01
N THR A 228 -2.82 6.17 3.72
CA THR A 228 -3.96 6.94 3.19
C THR A 228 -3.63 8.41 2.94
N ALA A 229 -2.55 8.94 3.52
CA ALA A 229 -2.11 10.32 3.32
C ALA A 229 -1.82 10.62 1.84
N THR A 230 -1.22 9.68 1.11
CA THR A 230 -0.85 9.84 -0.31
C THR A 230 -2.04 10.19 -1.20
N ALA A 231 -3.13 9.43 -1.08
CA ALA A 231 -4.37 9.65 -1.84
C ALA A 231 -5.08 10.93 -1.41
N ASN A 232 -5.05 11.26 -0.12
CA ASN A 232 -5.66 12.49 0.39
C ASN A 232 -4.93 13.73 -0.10
N ILE A 233 -3.59 13.72 -0.10
CA ILE A 233 -2.77 14.80 -0.67
C ILE A 233 -3.03 14.93 -2.18
N ALA A 234 -3.05 13.81 -2.92
CA ALA A 234 -3.33 13.81 -4.36
C ALA A 234 -4.73 14.35 -4.70
N ALA A 235 -5.71 14.15 -3.82
CA ALA A 235 -7.08 14.61 -4.02
C ALA A 235 -7.32 16.09 -3.67
N LEU A 236 -6.38 16.80 -3.03
CA LEU A 236 -6.59 18.19 -2.57
C LEU A 236 -6.98 19.15 -3.71
N GLY A 237 -6.41 18.97 -4.90
CA GLY A 237 -6.72 19.75 -6.10
C GLY A 237 -7.78 19.13 -7.01
N ALA A 238 -8.40 18.01 -6.61
CA ALA A 238 -9.35 17.26 -7.42
C ALA A 238 -10.81 17.63 -7.11
N ASN A 239 -11.75 17.09 -7.90
CA ASN A 239 -13.18 17.34 -7.70
C ASN A 239 -13.73 16.73 -6.39
N THR A 240 -14.97 17.07 -6.04
CA THR A 240 -15.63 16.62 -4.81
C THR A 240 -15.64 15.09 -4.67
N GLN A 241 -15.89 14.36 -5.75
CA GLN A 241 -16.00 12.90 -5.72
C GLN A 241 -14.64 12.23 -5.48
N ALA A 242 -13.58 12.74 -6.10
CA ALA A 242 -12.21 12.28 -5.89
C ALA A 242 -11.77 12.49 -4.43
N ARG A 243 -12.08 13.66 -3.86
CA ARG A 243 -11.84 13.96 -2.43
C ARG A 243 -12.62 13.03 -1.50
N ARG A 244 -13.87 12.71 -1.84
CA ARG A 244 -14.67 11.72 -1.09
C ARG A 244 -14.10 10.32 -1.17
N ALA A 245 -13.60 9.90 -2.33
CA ALA A 245 -12.95 8.59 -2.48
C ALA A 245 -11.67 8.49 -1.64
N ALA A 246 -10.83 9.54 -1.63
CA ALA A 246 -9.65 9.62 -0.78
C ALA A 246 -10.00 9.63 0.72
N LEU A 247 -11.04 10.37 1.11
CA LEU A 247 -11.53 10.36 2.49
C LEU A 247 -12.11 8.98 2.87
N ALA A 248 -12.79 8.30 1.95
CA ALA A 248 -13.31 6.96 2.21
C ALA A 248 -12.18 5.96 2.48
N HIS A 249 -11.03 6.11 1.80
CA HIS A 249 -9.83 5.33 2.10
C HIS A 249 -9.33 5.55 3.54
N LEU A 250 -9.26 6.81 3.98
CA LEU A 250 -8.88 7.15 5.36
C LEU A 250 -9.87 6.56 6.37
N LEU A 251 -11.18 6.77 6.16
CA LEU A 251 -12.21 6.26 7.07
C LEU A 251 -12.22 4.74 7.15
N PHE A 252 -12.05 4.04 6.02
CA PHE A 252 -11.95 2.58 5.98
C PHE A 252 -10.83 2.05 6.89
N ASN A 253 -9.64 2.66 6.82
CA ASN A 253 -8.50 2.26 7.64
C ASN A 253 -8.66 2.68 9.11
N VAL A 254 -9.17 3.87 9.38
CA VAL A 254 -9.42 4.34 10.76
C VAL A 254 -10.46 3.48 11.46
N ILE A 255 -11.59 3.16 10.80
CA ILE A 255 -12.60 2.26 11.34
C ILE A 255 -11.99 0.88 11.60
N GLY A 256 -11.21 0.37 10.64
CA GLY A 256 -10.51 -0.91 10.75
C GLY A 256 -9.61 -1.01 11.97
N VAL A 257 -8.73 -0.02 12.12
CA VAL A 257 -7.87 0.11 13.29
C VAL A 257 -8.68 0.22 14.58
N THR A 258 -9.75 1.03 14.58
CA THR A 258 -10.54 1.28 15.79
C THR A 258 -11.15 -0.01 16.35
N TRP A 259 -11.79 -0.83 15.50
CA TRP A 259 -12.42 -2.06 16.01
C TRP A 259 -11.37 -3.09 16.45
N VAL A 260 -10.21 -3.17 15.77
CA VAL A 260 -9.12 -4.05 16.18
C VAL A 260 -8.50 -3.58 17.49
N MET A 261 -8.36 -2.28 17.71
CA MET A 261 -7.87 -1.74 18.98
C MET A 261 -8.78 -2.13 20.16
N CYS A 262 -10.09 -2.21 19.96
CA CYS A 262 -11.02 -2.72 20.99
C CYS A 262 -10.80 -4.21 21.32
N LEU A 263 -10.21 -4.98 20.40
CA LEU A 263 -9.96 -6.42 20.52
C LEU A 263 -8.47 -6.74 20.39
N PHE A 264 -7.59 -5.82 20.76
CA PHE A 264 -6.19 -5.85 20.35
C PHE A 264 -5.48 -7.15 20.75
N TYR A 265 -5.41 -7.45 22.04
CA TYR A 265 -4.77 -8.67 22.55
C TYR A 265 -5.40 -9.95 22.00
N PRO A 266 -6.73 -10.20 22.13
CA PRO A 266 -7.30 -11.45 21.65
C PRO A 266 -7.17 -11.63 20.12
N PHE A 267 -7.21 -10.55 19.35
CA PHE A 267 -7.02 -10.63 17.90
C PHE A 267 -5.56 -10.90 17.53
N VAL A 268 -4.61 -10.24 18.20
CA VAL A 268 -3.17 -10.48 18.00
C VAL A 268 -2.81 -11.92 18.39
N ASP A 269 -3.21 -12.36 19.56
CA ASP A 269 -2.88 -13.69 20.10
C ASP A 269 -3.47 -14.79 19.22
N LEU A 270 -4.70 -14.61 18.71
CA LEU A 270 -5.33 -15.52 17.75
C LEU A 270 -4.48 -15.68 16.48
N VAL A 271 -4.06 -14.57 15.88
CA VAL A 271 -3.26 -14.59 14.65
C VAL A 271 -1.89 -15.20 14.89
N CYS A 272 -1.20 -14.79 15.96
CA CYS A 272 0.10 -15.34 16.32
C CYS A 272 0.01 -16.85 16.60
N GLY A 273 -1.09 -17.29 17.25
CA GLY A 273 -1.40 -18.69 17.47
C GLY A 273 -1.52 -19.51 16.18
N PHE A 274 -2.15 -18.98 15.12
CA PHE A 274 -2.20 -19.66 13.81
C PHE A 274 -0.83 -19.87 13.16
N VAL A 275 0.15 -19.03 13.51
CA VAL A 275 1.53 -19.13 13.04
C VAL A 275 2.40 -19.95 13.99
N GLY A 276 1.87 -20.37 15.14
CA GLY A 276 2.61 -21.15 16.15
C GLY A 276 3.54 -20.29 17.02
N TYR A 277 3.18 -19.03 17.24
CA TYR A 277 3.92 -18.09 18.08
C TYR A 277 3.05 -17.62 19.25
N ASP A 278 3.61 -17.62 20.46
CA ASP A 278 2.98 -17.09 21.67
C ASP A 278 3.61 -15.74 22.04
N PRO A 279 2.89 -14.61 21.86
CA PRO A 279 3.38 -13.28 22.22
C PRO A 279 3.64 -13.07 23.71
N THR A 280 3.03 -13.87 24.58
CA THR A 280 3.08 -13.68 26.05
C THR A 280 4.30 -14.34 26.70
N ASN A 281 4.83 -15.41 26.08
CA ASN A 281 5.99 -16.15 26.55
C ASN A 281 7.07 -16.27 25.46
N ASP A 282 7.65 -15.13 25.06
CA ASP A 282 8.72 -15.13 24.06
C ASP A 282 10.06 -15.63 24.65
N THR A 283 10.26 -16.94 24.62
CA THR A 283 11.53 -17.60 24.97
C THR A 283 12.38 -17.95 23.75
N LEU A 284 12.09 -17.35 22.59
CA LEU A 284 12.74 -17.71 21.34
C LEU A 284 14.19 -17.20 21.27
N THR A 285 15.05 -18.03 20.70
CA THR A 285 16.39 -17.61 20.27
C THR A 285 16.31 -16.60 19.11
N ILE A 286 17.37 -15.81 18.90
CA ILE A 286 17.44 -14.85 17.79
C ILE A 286 17.16 -15.53 16.44
N THR A 287 17.75 -16.72 16.21
CA THR A 287 17.55 -17.48 14.98
C THR A 287 16.08 -17.87 14.77
N GLN A 288 15.36 -18.24 15.83
CA GLN A 288 13.93 -18.55 15.76
C GLN A 288 13.10 -17.28 15.50
N ARG A 289 13.43 -16.15 16.15
CA ARG A 289 12.74 -14.87 15.93
C ARG A 289 12.83 -14.42 14.47
N THR A 290 14.02 -14.47 13.87
CA THR A 290 14.25 -14.10 12.46
C THR A 290 13.45 -14.97 11.48
N SER A 291 13.05 -16.18 11.87
CA SER A 291 12.19 -17.02 11.03
C SER A 291 10.69 -16.81 11.27
N ILE A 292 10.26 -16.60 12.52
CA ILE A 292 8.83 -16.65 12.88
C ILE A 292 8.16 -15.26 12.91
N LEU A 293 8.85 -14.23 13.39
CA LEU A 293 8.26 -12.89 13.55
C LEU A 293 7.93 -12.21 12.22
N PRO A 294 8.74 -12.33 11.15
CA PRO A 294 8.32 -11.82 9.84
C PRO A 294 7.02 -12.46 9.35
N ILE A 295 6.81 -13.76 9.62
CA ILE A 295 5.58 -14.48 9.25
C ILE A 295 4.41 -14.00 10.11
N ALA A 296 4.61 -13.86 11.43
CA ALA A 296 3.57 -13.37 12.34
C ALA A 296 3.08 -11.96 11.94
N LEU A 297 4.01 -11.05 11.61
CA LEU A 297 3.68 -9.70 11.13
C LEU A 297 2.93 -9.74 9.79
N ALA A 298 3.39 -10.53 8.82
CA ALA A 298 2.71 -10.68 7.52
C ALA A 298 1.32 -11.31 7.67
N ALA A 299 1.17 -12.35 8.48
CA ALA A 299 -0.10 -13.00 8.78
C ALA A 299 -1.08 -12.04 9.46
N PHE A 300 -0.60 -11.24 10.43
CA PHE A 300 -1.40 -10.18 11.04
C PHE A 300 -1.85 -9.16 10.01
N HIS A 301 -0.95 -8.66 9.18
CA HIS A 301 -1.29 -7.66 8.17
C HIS A 301 -2.37 -8.15 7.20
N THR A 302 -2.26 -9.41 6.74
CA THR A 302 -3.28 -10.07 5.94
C THR A 302 -4.60 -10.26 6.70
N CYS A 303 -4.56 -10.83 7.90
CA CYS A 303 -5.76 -11.10 8.68
C CYS A 303 -6.53 -9.81 9.01
N PHE A 304 -5.80 -8.75 9.40
CA PHE A 304 -6.34 -7.41 9.63
C PHE A 304 -7.08 -6.89 8.39
N ASN A 305 -6.42 -6.80 7.24
CA ASN A 305 -7.01 -6.20 6.05
C ASN A 305 -8.15 -7.03 5.45
N VAL A 306 -8.03 -8.36 5.47
CA VAL A 306 -9.08 -9.27 4.99
C VAL A 306 -10.30 -9.19 5.89
N THR A 307 -10.13 -9.25 7.21
CA THR A 307 -11.25 -9.17 8.16
C THR A 307 -11.91 -7.80 8.11
N ASN A 308 -11.13 -6.72 8.06
CA ASN A 308 -11.66 -5.37 7.95
C ASN A 308 -12.48 -5.18 6.66
N THR A 309 -11.96 -5.66 5.52
CA THR A 309 -12.68 -5.64 4.24
C THR A 309 -13.96 -6.47 4.31
N PHE A 310 -13.88 -7.69 4.87
CA PHE A 310 -15.02 -8.58 5.02
C PHE A 310 -16.15 -7.96 5.85
N ILE A 311 -15.81 -7.22 6.91
CA ILE A 311 -16.78 -6.49 7.73
C ILE A 311 -17.36 -5.29 6.95
N LEU A 312 -16.51 -4.44 6.37
CA LEU A 312 -16.94 -3.14 5.84
C LEU A 312 -17.51 -3.18 4.42
N ILE A 313 -17.30 -4.23 3.64
CA ILE A 313 -17.81 -4.35 2.26
C ILE A 313 -19.35 -4.29 2.18
N TRP A 314 -20.04 -4.69 3.25
CA TRP A 314 -21.50 -4.61 3.35
C TRP A 314 -21.98 -3.18 3.60
N PHE A 315 -21.13 -2.34 4.19
CA PHE A 315 -21.41 -0.98 4.63
C PHE A 315 -20.88 0.10 3.66
N ILE A 316 -20.56 -0.25 2.42
CA ILE A 316 -20.15 0.70 1.38
C ILE A 316 -21.15 1.87 1.23
N PRO A 317 -22.48 1.66 1.15
CA PRO A 317 -23.43 2.76 1.06
C PRO A 317 -23.41 3.70 2.28
N GLN A 318 -23.11 3.18 3.47
CA GLN A 318 -23.00 3.94 4.70
C GLN A 318 -21.71 4.77 4.72
N LEU A 319 -20.58 4.16 4.33
CA LEU A 319 -19.31 4.87 4.16
C LEU A 319 -19.46 6.01 3.15
N GLU A 320 -20.12 5.76 2.01
CA GLU A 320 -20.43 6.77 1.00
C GLU A 320 -21.22 7.95 1.59
N LYS A 321 -22.28 7.68 2.37
CA LYS A 321 -23.07 8.72 3.04
C LYS A 321 -22.23 9.54 4.02
N ILE A 322 -21.37 8.87 4.79
CA ILE A 322 -20.50 9.54 5.78
C ILE A 322 -19.53 10.48 5.06
N VAL A 323 -18.84 10.04 4.00
CA VAL A 323 -17.92 10.94 3.28
C VAL A 323 -18.65 12.09 2.58
N CYS A 324 -19.88 11.87 2.11
CA CYS A 324 -20.72 12.93 1.56
C CYS A 324 -21.15 13.96 2.61
N LEU A 325 -21.29 13.55 3.88
CA LEU A 325 -21.57 14.44 4.99
C LEU A 325 -20.35 15.33 5.32
N PHE A 326 -19.15 14.74 5.37
CA PHE A 326 -17.91 15.47 5.65
C PHE A 326 -17.50 16.43 4.52
N ILE A 327 -17.68 16.02 3.26
CA ILE A 327 -17.35 16.83 2.09
C ILE A 327 -18.62 17.14 1.32
N LYS A 328 -19.21 18.31 1.56
CA LYS A 328 -20.41 18.79 0.86
C LYS A 328 -20.11 19.13 -0.61
N ASN A 329 -21.09 18.95 -1.49
CA ASN A 329 -20.97 19.38 -2.88
C ASN A 329 -20.75 20.90 -2.93
N LYS A 330 -19.75 21.32 -3.70
CA LYS A 330 -19.72 22.70 -4.23
C LYS A 330 -20.77 22.83 -5.34
N ASN A 331 -21.12 24.07 -5.70
CA ASN A 331 -22.15 24.37 -6.70
C ASN A 331 -21.92 23.57 -8.01
N LYS A 332 -22.99 22.95 -8.54
CA LYS A 332 -23.00 22.09 -9.75
C LYS A 332 -22.22 22.62 -10.96
N LYS A 333 -22.05 23.94 -11.09
CA LYS A 333 -21.33 24.57 -12.21
C LYS A 333 -19.82 24.28 -12.21
N GLU A 334 -19.19 24.11 -11.05
CA GLU A 334 -17.74 23.80 -10.95
C GLU A 334 -17.44 22.29 -11.09
N GLU A 335 -18.38 21.41 -10.74
CA GLU A 335 -18.18 19.94 -10.84
C GLU A 335 -18.23 19.44 -12.29
N ASP A 336 -18.97 20.12 -13.16
CA ASP A 336 -19.03 19.82 -14.59
C ASP A 336 -17.69 20.05 -15.29
N ASP A 337 -16.77 20.82 -14.69
CA ASP A 337 -15.47 21.15 -15.26
C ASP A 337 -14.39 20.07 -15.13
N PHE A 338 -14.64 18.98 -14.39
CA PHE A 338 -13.63 17.93 -14.15
C PHE A 338 -14.01 16.54 -14.66
N ARG A 339 -15.23 16.35 -15.15
CA ARG A 339 -15.69 15.07 -15.70
C ARG A 339 -15.53 14.99 -17.22
N LEU A 340 -15.31 13.78 -17.72
CA LEU A 340 -15.48 13.48 -19.15
C LEU A 340 -16.97 13.67 -19.50
N ARG A 341 -17.25 14.40 -20.59
CA ARG A 341 -18.61 14.81 -20.93
C ARG A 341 -19.25 13.89 -21.97
N PHE A 342 -18.45 13.36 -22.88
CA PHE A 342 -18.84 12.54 -24.03
C PHE A 342 -18.40 11.10 -23.89
N ILE A 343 -17.24 10.84 -23.27
CA ILE A 343 -16.77 9.47 -23.03
C ILE A 343 -17.48 8.90 -21.79
N GLN A 344 -18.35 7.90 -22.00
CA GLN A 344 -19.04 7.17 -20.93
C GLN A 344 -18.48 5.76 -20.76
N VAL A 345 -18.39 5.27 -19.52
CA VAL A 345 -17.88 3.92 -19.24
C VAL A 345 -18.99 2.88 -19.39
N GLY A 346 -18.73 1.83 -20.17
CA GLY A 346 -19.66 0.73 -20.44
C GLY A 346 -19.30 -0.02 -21.74
N ILE A 347 -20.19 -0.92 -22.19
CA ILE A 347 -20.05 -1.56 -23.50
C ILE A 347 -20.18 -0.46 -24.56
N MET A 348 -19.04 -0.02 -25.10
CA MET A 348 -19.01 0.92 -26.23
C MET A 348 -19.73 0.25 -27.41
N LYS A 349 -20.79 0.88 -27.89
CA LYS A 349 -21.72 0.25 -28.84
C LYS A 349 -21.05 -0.07 -30.18
N THR A 350 -20.12 0.77 -30.66
CA THR A 350 -19.24 0.48 -31.80
C THR A 350 -17.91 1.27 -31.74
N PRO A 351 -16.82 0.82 -32.40
CA PRO A 351 -15.55 1.54 -32.47
C PRO A 351 -15.65 2.95 -33.07
N GLU A 352 -16.52 3.16 -34.05
CA GLU A 352 -16.70 4.44 -34.74
C GLU A 352 -17.30 5.49 -33.81
N LEU A 353 -18.27 5.10 -32.98
CA LEU A 353 -18.84 5.95 -31.94
C LEU A 353 -17.80 6.33 -30.89
N SER A 354 -16.89 5.41 -30.56
CA SER A 354 -15.82 5.64 -29.58
C SER A 354 -14.82 6.70 -30.06
N VAL A 355 -14.47 6.67 -31.35
CA VAL A 355 -13.61 7.69 -31.98
C VAL A 355 -14.29 9.06 -31.99
N LEU A 356 -15.60 9.10 -32.27
CA LEU A 356 -16.37 10.33 -32.24
C LEU A 356 -16.48 10.91 -30.82
N GLU A 357 -16.75 10.08 -29.81
CA GLU A 357 -16.77 10.49 -28.40
C GLU A 357 -15.41 11.05 -27.97
N ALA A 358 -14.31 10.37 -28.33
CA ALA A 358 -12.96 10.85 -28.07
C ALA A 358 -12.67 12.20 -28.76
N SER A 359 -13.09 12.38 -30.02
CA SER A 359 -12.94 13.64 -30.75
C SER A 359 -13.70 14.79 -30.08
N LYS A 360 -14.94 14.56 -29.66
CA LYS A 360 -15.74 15.56 -28.93
C LYS A 360 -15.13 15.91 -27.58
N GLU A 361 -14.55 14.93 -26.89
CA GLU A 361 -13.87 15.17 -25.62
C GLU A 361 -12.61 16.02 -25.81
N ILE A 362 -11.80 15.74 -26.84
CA ILE A 362 -10.64 16.56 -27.20
C ILE A 362 -11.07 18.01 -27.48
N GLN A 363 -12.17 18.20 -28.22
CA GLN A 363 -12.70 19.53 -28.50
C GLN A 363 -13.14 20.26 -27.20
N SER A 364 -13.85 19.57 -26.32
CA SER A 364 -14.23 20.13 -25.01
C SER A 364 -13.01 20.49 -24.15
N PHE A 365 -11.95 19.70 -24.22
CA PHE A 365 -10.70 19.97 -23.51
C PHE A 365 -9.98 21.19 -24.09
N ALA A 366 -9.97 21.33 -25.42
CA ALA A 366 -9.41 22.49 -26.10
C ALA A 366 -10.15 23.80 -25.72
N GLU A 367 -11.48 23.77 -25.64
CA GLU A 367 -12.28 24.92 -25.18
C GLU A 367 -11.94 25.31 -23.73
N ARG A 368 -11.73 24.34 -22.84
CA ARG A 368 -11.29 24.61 -21.46
C ARG A 368 -9.90 25.23 -21.41
N ILE A 369 -8.93 24.68 -22.15
CA ILE A 369 -7.58 25.25 -22.24
C ILE A 369 -7.66 26.70 -22.72
N HIS A 370 -8.51 26.99 -23.73
CA HIS A 370 -8.71 28.35 -24.21
C HIS A 370 -9.27 29.29 -23.13
N ARG A 371 -10.29 28.86 -22.35
CA ARG A 371 -10.79 29.63 -21.20
C ARG A 371 -9.73 29.87 -20.13
N MET A 372 -8.95 28.84 -19.78
CA MET A 372 -7.87 28.97 -18.81
C MET A 372 -6.81 29.96 -19.29
N PHE A 373 -6.49 29.94 -20.59
CA PHE A 373 -5.56 30.88 -21.19
C PHE A 373 -6.07 32.33 -21.12
N THR A 374 -7.38 32.55 -21.31
CA THR A 374 -7.97 33.89 -21.12
C THR A 374 -7.96 34.37 -19.67
N MET A 375 -7.96 33.47 -18.68
CA MET A 375 -7.88 33.82 -17.25
C MET A 375 -6.48 34.24 -16.80
N VAL A 376 -5.43 33.84 -17.53
CA VAL A 376 -4.03 34.23 -17.24
C VAL A 376 -3.67 35.55 -17.92
N ARG A 377 -4.53 36.08 -18.80
CA ARG A 377 -4.25 37.26 -19.64
C ARG A 377 -4.57 38.61 -18.98
N GLU A 378 -4.65 38.66 -17.64
CA GLU A 378 -4.72 39.90 -16.85
C GLU A 378 -3.47 40.08 -15.99
#